data_AF-A0A0P9FVF9-F1
#
_entry.id   AF-A0A0P9FVF9-F1
#
_cell.length_a   1.000
_cell.length_b   1.000
_cell.length_c   1.000
_cell.angle_alpha   90.00
_cell.angle_beta   90.00
_cell.angle_gamma   90.00
#
_symmetry.space_group_name_H-M   'P 1'
#
loop_
_entity.id
_entity.type
_entity.pdbx_description
1 polymer ?
#
loop_
_entity_poly.entity_id
_entity_poly.type
_entity_poly.pdbx_seq_one_letter_code
_entity_poly.pdbx_strand_id
1 'polypeptide(L)' 'MVDLIFHGGVGEIGGNKILLKDGDTRVFIDFGKNFEKERLFFDQPYLAPREEKHLLSLGILPDIPGLYRKEEATSDVGF' A
#
# COMPACT_ATOMS: atom_id res chain seq x y z
N MET A 1 16.27 -14.64 11.93
CA MET A 1 16.74 -14.60 10.52
C MET A 1 16.13 -13.36 9.95
N VAL A 2 16.95 -12.51 9.34
CA VAL A 2 16.48 -11.22 8.83
C VAL A 2 16.11 -11.38 7.37
N ASP A 3 14.87 -11.06 7.03
CA ASP A 3 14.35 -11.08 5.66
C ASP A 3 14.03 -9.66 5.18
N LEU A 4 14.46 -9.35 3.96
CA LEU A 4 14.06 -8.16 3.22
C LEU A 4 13.19 -8.59 2.04
N ILE A 5 11.92 -8.17 2.06
CA ILE A 5 10.94 -8.48 1.03
C ILE A 5 10.57 -7.20 0.31
N PHE A 6 10.78 -7.17 -1.00
CA PHE A 6 10.53 -6.00 -1.84
C PHE A 6 9.17 -6.12 -2.52
N HIS A 7 8.24 -5.25 -2.15
CA HIS A 7 6.90 -5.15 -2.74
C HIS A 7 6.81 -4.05 -3.83
N GLY A 8 7.86 -3.25 -3.98
CA GLY A 8 7.99 -2.19 -5.00
C GLY A 8 9.39 -1.59 -4.96
N GLY A 9 9.75 -0.81 -5.99
CA GLY A 9 11.09 -0.23 -6.16
C GLY A 9 12.13 -1.18 -6.80
N VAL A 10 11.72 -2.34 -7.32
CA VAL A 10 12.62 -3.28 -8.03
C VAL A 10 12.43 -3.11 -9.53
N GLY A 11 13.45 -2.60 -10.22
CA GLY A 11 13.39 -2.39 -11.66
C GLY A 11 12.44 -1.28 -12.10
N GLU A 12 12.06 -0.38 -11.20
CA GLU A 12 11.14 0.73 -11.44
C GLU A 12 11.64 2.03 -10.78
N ILE A 13 11.13 3.17 -11.25
CA ILE A 13 11.42 4.47 -10.62
C ILE A 13 10.34 4.77 -9.58
N GLY A 14 10.78 5.02 -8.34
CA GLY A 14 9.88 5.21 -7.21
C GLY A 14 9.25 3.89 -6.76
N GLY A 15 8.07 3.96 -6.14
CA GLY A 15 7.32 2.76 -5.78
C GLY A 15 7.83 2.00 -4.55
N ASN A 16 8.92 2.45 -3.91
CA ASN A 16 9.57 1.81 -2.76
C ASN A 16 8.58 1.38 -1.69
N LYS A 17 8.54 0.06 -1.44
CA LYS A 17 7.70 -0.61 -0.45
C LYS A 17 8.44 -1.84 0.04
N ILE A 18 9.13 -1.74 1.18
CA ILE A 18 10.05 -2.77 1.64
C ILE A 18 9.59 -3.28 3.00
N LEU A 19 9.42 -4.59 3.12
CA LEU A 19 9.09 -5.25 4.37
C LEU A 19 10.35 -5.91 4.95
N LEU A 20 10.80 -5.39 6.08
CA LEU A 20 11.83 -5.98 6.92
C LEU A 20 11.16 -6.90 7.95
N LYS A 21 11.63 -8.15 8.05
CA LYS A 21 11.19 -9.10 9.07
C LYS A 21 12.36 -9.61 9.89
N ASP A 22 12.18 -9.72 11.20
CA ASP A 22 13.06 -10.48 12.09
C ASP A 22 12.24 -11.12 13.21
N GLY A 23 12.12 -12.45 13.17
CA GLY A 23 11.19 -13.20 14.03
C GLY A 23 9.75 -12.74 13.82
N ASP A 24 9.06 -12.41 14.91
CA ASP A 24 7.68 -11.88 14.89
C ASP A 24 7.61 -10.37 14.60
N THR A 25 8.77 -9.70 14.57
CA THR A 25 8.84 -8.25 14.32
C THR A 25 8.81 -7.97 12.83
N ARG A 26 7.99 -6.99 12.44
CA ARG A 26 7.82 -6.56 11.05
C ARG A 26 7.86 -5.04 10.99
N VAL A 27 8.68 -4.50 10.11
CA VAL A 27 8.77 -3.07 9.81
C VAL A 27 8.55 -2.87 8.33
N PHE A 28 7.55 -2.07 7.98
CA PHE A 28 7.31 -1.66 6.60
C PHE A 28 7.94 -0.28 6.37
N ILE A 29 8.81 -0.19 5.37
CA ILE A 29 9.61 0.99 5.08
C ILE A 29 9.13 1.57 3.75
N ASP A 30 8.77 2.85 3.81
CA ASP A 30 8.25 3.67 2.70
C ASP A 30 6.88 3.22 2.17
N PHE A 31 6.19 4.13 1.51
CA PHE A 31 4.95 3.94 0.76
C PHE A 31 5.02 4.71 -0.56
N GLY A 32 6.20 4.68 -1.18
CA GLY A 32 6.54 5.48 -2.35
C GLY A 32 5.57 5.25 -3.51
N LYS A 33 5.25 6.32 -4.22
CA LYS A 33 4.38 6.29 -5.40
C LYS A 33 5.07 5.56 -6.56
N ASN A 34 4.42 4.59 -7.20
CA ASN A 34 4.89 3.98 -8.44
C ASN A 34 4.28 4.74 -9.62
N PHE A 35 5.05 5.66 -10.19
CA PHE A 35 4.54 6.59 -11.22
C PHE A 35 4.14 5.88 -12.50
N GLU A 36 4.94 4.90 -12.97
CA GLU A 36 4.63 4.17 -14.19
C GLU A 36 3.35 3.36 -14.04
N LYS A 37 3.19 2.64 -12.92
CA LYS A 37 2.01 1.83 -12.68
C LYS A 37 0.76 2.68 -12.49
N GLU A 38 0.86 3.80 -11.78
CA GLU A 38 -0.29 4.70 -11.62
C GLU A 38 -0.72 5.36 -12.92
N ARG A 39 0.22 5.71 -13.81
CA ARG A 39 -0.12 6.31 -15.12
C ARG A 39 -0.93 5.38 -16.03
N LEU A 40 -0.91 4.07 -15.78
CA LEU A 40 -1.74 3.10 -16.51
C LEU A 40 -3.23 3.19 -16.15
N PHE A 41 -3.56 3.70 -14.96
CA PHE A 41 -4.92 3.65 -14.41
C PHE A 41 -5.48 5.02 -13.99
N PHE A 42 -4.61 6.02 -13.80
CA PHE A 42 -4.96 7.33 -13.28
C PHE A 42 -4.42 8.43 -14.19
N ASP A 43 -5.18 9.51 -14.27
CA ASP A 43 -4.86 10.72 -15.03
C ASP A 43 -5.15 11.92 -14.14
N GLN A 44 -4.16 12.33 -13.35
CA GLN A 44 -4.34 13.42 -12.39
C GLN A 44 -4.43 14.78 -13.13
N PRO A 45 -5.37 15.67 -12.74
CA PRO A 45 -6.25 15.57 -11.57
C PRO A 45 -7.62 14.92 -11.82
N TYR A 46 -7.93 14.50 -13.05
CA TYR A 46 -9.27 14.09 -13.48
C TYR A 46 -9.68 12.71 -12.96
N LEU A 47 -8.72 11.78 -12.86
CA LEU A 47 -8.93 10.41 -12.42
C LEU A 47 -7.84 10.02 -11.42
N ALA A 48 -8.21 9.87 -10.15
CA ALA A 48 -7.32 9.54 -9.04
C ALA A 48 -7.93 8.45 -8.15
N PRO A 49 -7.10 7.65 -7.45
CA PRO A 49 -7.59 6.70 -6.47
C PRO A 49 -8.31 7.44 -5.35
N ARG A 50 -9.59 7.13 -5.15
CA ARG A 50 -10.41 7.72 -4.07
C ARG A 50 -10.23 7.02 -2.73
N GLU A 51 -9.86 5.75 -2.77
CA GLU A 51 -9.80 4.84 -1.62
C GLU A 51 -8.63 3.87 -1.81
N GLU A 52 -8.04 3.42 -0.71
CA GLU A 52 -6.92 2.46 -0.70
C GLU A 52 -7.27 1.13 -1.37
N LYS A 53 -8.53 0.69 -1.26
CA LYS A 53 -9.03 -0.55 -1.88
C LYS A 53 -8.87 -0.57 -3.41
N HIS A 54 -8.93 0.59 -4.06
CA HIS A 54 -8.69 0.69 -5.51
C HIS A 54 -7.22 0.47 -5.86
N LEU A 55 -6.29 0.94 -5.01
CA LEU A 55 -4.87 0.72 -5.21
C LEU A 55 -4.47 -0.73 -4.91
N LEU A 56 -5.12 -1.36 -3.93
CA LEU A 56 -4.96 -2.78 -3.61
C LEU A 56 -5.48 -3.67 -4.75
N SER A 57 -6.67 -3.38 -5.31
CA SER A 57 -7.24 -4.19 -6.40
C SER A 57 -6.45 -4.10 -7.70
N LEU A 58 -5.77 -2.97 -7.95
CA LEU A 58 -4.85 -2.78 -9.08
C LEU A 58 -3.43 -3.33 -8.81
N GLY A 59 -3.19 -3.87 -7.62
CA GLY A 59 -1.89 -4.37 -7.15
C GLY A 59 -0.81 -3.29 -7.05
N ILE A 60 -1.18 -2.01 -6.99
CA ILE A 60 -0.25 -0.88 -6.80
C ILE A 60 0.26 -0.86 -5.35
N LEU A 61 -0.61 -1.23 -4.43
CA LEU A 61 -0.30 -1.50 -3.03
C LEU A 61 -0.30 -3.01 -2.77
N PRO A 62 0.61 -3.54 -1.94
CA PRO A 62 0.62 -4.95 -1.57
C PRO A 62 -0.48 -5.25 -0.55
N ASP A 63 -1.20 -6.36 -0.70
CA ASP A 63 -2.20 -6.79 0.27
C ASP A 63 -1.54 -7.46 1.49
N ILE A 64 -1.28 -6.68 2.55
CA ILE A 64 -0.60 -7.12 3.77
C ILE A 64 -1.52 -6.88 4.98
N PRO A 65 -1.96 -7.95 5.67
CA PRO A 65 -2.81 -7.81 6.85
C PRO A 65 -2.17 -6.96 7.95
N GLY A 66 -2.92 -5.98 8.44
CA GLY A 66 -2.50 -5.07 9.51
C GLY A 66 -1.62 -3.91 9.06
N LEU A 67 -1.35 -3.77 7.75
CA LEU A 67 -0.59 -2.65 7.21
C LEU A 67 -1.46 -1.41 6.95
N TYR A 68 -2.73 -1.61 6.57
CA TYR A 68 -3.68 -0.55 6.24
C TYR A 68 -4.62 -0.22 7.41
N ARG A 69 -5.17 0.99 7.38
CA ARG A 69 -6.11 1.44 8.40
C ARG A 69 -7.39 0.60 8.29
N LYS A 70 -7.84 0.04 9.41
CA LYS A 70 -9.18 -0.53 9.48
C LYS A 70 -10.18 0.62 9.65
N GLU A 71 -11.29 0.59 8.93
CA GLU A 71 -12.42 1.44 9.27
C GLU A 71 -12.83 1.11 10.70
N GLU A 72 -12.87 2.12 11.58
CA GLU A 72 -13.47 1.96 12.90
C GLU A 72 -14.95 1.65 12.67
N ALA A 73 -15.42 0.52 13.20
CA ALA A 73 -16.85 0.26 13.20
C ALA A 73 -17.52 1.41 13.94
N THR A 74 -18.29 2.23 13.23
CA THR A 74 -19.13 3.24 13.85
C THR A 74 -20.06 2.49 14.79
N SER A 75 -19.81 2.58 16.09
CA SER A 75 -20.76 2.11 17.08
C SER A 75 -22.02 2.94 16.88
N ASP A 76 -23.08 2.30 16.38
CA ASP A 76 -24.43 2.86 16.36
C ASP A 76 -24.81 3.21 17.81
N VAL A 77 -24.55 4.45 18.21
CA VAL A 77 -25.20 5.06 19.37
C VAL A 77 -26.63 5.35 18.92
N GLY A 78 -27.47 4.32 19.04
CA GLY A 78 -28.92 4.47 19.00
C GLY A 78 -29.35 5.42 20.12
N PHE A 79 -29.95 6.54 19.72
CA PHE A 79 -30.75 7.38 20.60
C PHE A 79 -32.16 6.80 20.74
#